data_AF-A0A961NNE0-F1
#
_entry.id   AF-A0A961NNE0-F1
#
_cell.length_a   1.000
_cell.length_b   1.000
_cell.length_c   1.000
_cell.angle_alpha   90.00
_cell.angle_beta   90.00
_cell.angle_gamma   90.00
#
_symmetry.space_group_name_H-M   'P 1'
#
loop_
_entity.id
_entity.type
_entity.pdbx_description
1 polymer ?
#
loop_
_entity_poly.entity_id
_entity_poly.type
_entity_poly.pdbx_seq_one_letter_code
_entity_poly.pdbx_strand_id
1 'polypeptide(L)'
;MLNPEPHRLLKRQLDKFLSFETEITPDLAELFRDISAAYQNYDQELDLMRRALDENSVELDGARRQIQAHLEEVQDLKSQQDGDYFLTSLLINPLGGNNARSNVASIHFYVNQIKKFRYRKWDFEIGGDMCISHSIRLYQREYNVILNADAMGKSMQGAAGALVLGAVFHSI
;
A
#
# COMPACT_ATOMS: atom_id res chain seq x y z
N MET A 1 -50.41 -43.32 8.89
CA MET A 1 -49.33 -42.45 8.38
C MET A 1 -48.54 -41.99 9.59
N LEU A 2 -47.24 -42.27 9.61
CA LEU A 2 -46.36 -41.97 10.75
C LEU A 2 -46.36 -40.45 11.00
N ASN A 3 -46.83 -40.03 12.16
CA ASN A 3 -46.71 -38.64 12.59
C ASN A 3 -45.20 -38.35 12.72
N PRO A 4 -44.65 -37.31 12.06
CA PRO A 4 -43.23 -37.01 12.17
C PRO A 4 -42.89 -36.76 13.64
N GLU A 5 -41.83 -37.42 14.13
CA GLU A 5 -41.38 -37.23 15.51
C GLU A 5 -41.12 -35.73 15.75
N PRO A 6 -41.60 -35.18 16.88
CA PRO A 6 -41.46 -33.75 17.18
C PRO A 6 -39.99 -33.37 17.27
N HIS A 7 -39.68 -32.15 16.80
CA HIS A 7 -38.34 -31.59 16.85
C HIS A 7 -37.70 -31.75 18.23
N ARG A 8 -36.41 -32.10 18.30
CA ARG A 8 -35.73 -32.47 19.57
C ARG A 8 -35.86 -31.41 20.66
N LEU A 9 -35.82 -30.13 20.29
CA LEU A 9 -36.02 -29.03 21.25
C LEU A 9 -37.47 -28.97 21.74
N LEU A 10 -38.44 -29.13 20.83
CA LEU A 10 -39.85 -29.18 21.19
C LEU A 10 -40.11 -30.38 22.11
N LYS A 11 -39.65 -31.58 21.75
CA LYS A 11 -39.72 -32.80 22.57
C LYS A 11 -39.16 -32.56 23.98
N ARG A 12 -37.98 -31.94 24.09
CA ARG A 12 -37.37 -31.58 25.37
C ARG A 12 -38.21 -30.58 26.18
N GLN A 13 -38.87 -29.63 25.54
CA GLN A 13 -39.75 -28.66 26.22
C GLN A 13 -41.06 -29.33 26.66
N LEU A 14 -41.65 -30.17 25.81
CA LEU A 14 -42.85 -30.95 26.12
C LEU A 14 -42.58 -31.86 27.32
N ASP A 15 -41.48 -32.62 27.32
CA ASP A 15 -41.09 -33.51 28.42
C ASP A 15 -40.86 -32.75 29.74
N LYS A 16 -40.35 -31.51 29.65
CA LYS A 16 -40.03 -30.67 30.81
C LYS A 16 -41.26 -29.99 31.43
N PHE A 17 -42.25 -29.64 30.62
CA PHE A 17 -43.38 -28.80 31.05
C PHE A 17 -44.74 -29.54 31.08
N LEU A 18 -44.90 -30.64 30.35
CA LEU A 18 -46.15 -31.41 30.24
C LEU A 18 -46.06 -32.79 30.87
N SER A 19 -45.46 -32.92 32.06
CA SER A 19 -45.23 -34.20 32.76
C SER A 19 -46.49 -34.93 33.25
N PHE A 20 -47.61 -34.87 32.53
CA PHE A 20 -48.86 -35.55 32.85
C PHE A 20 -49.52 -36.10 31.60
N GLU A 21 -50.21 -37.25 31.74
CA GLU A 21 -51.06 -37.89 30.73
C GLU A 21 -52.11 -36.90 30.21
N THR A 22 -51.73 -36.12 29.20
CA THR A 22 -52.60 -35.13 28.57
C THR A 22 -53.12 -35.77 27.30
N GLU A 23 -54.45 -35.96 27.19
CA GLU A 23 -55.05 -36.39 25.93
C GLU A 23 -54.75 -35.33 24.86
N ILE A 24 -53.90 -35.68 23.91
CA ILE A 24 -53.51 -34.80 22.81
C ILE A 24 -54.75 -34.63 21.92
N THR A 25 -55.42 -33.48 22.05
CA THR A 25 -56.50 -33.12 21.13
C THR A 25 -55.95 -32.88 19.72
N PRO A 26 -56.77 -33.08 18.67
CA PRO A 26 -56.34 -32.85 17.29
C PRO A 26 -55.72 -31.46 17.04
N ASP A 27 -56.28 -30.42 17.67
CA ASP A 27 -55.81 -29.04 17.57
C ASP A 27 -54.42 -28.85 18.22
N LEU A 28 -54.17 -29.52 19.35
CA LEU A 28 -52.88 -29.48 20.03
C LEU A 28 -51.81 -30.23 19.23
N ALA A 29 -52.20 -31.33 18.57
CA ALA A 29 -51.32 -32.06 17.65
C ALA A 29 -50.96 -31.23 16.41
N GLU A 30 -51.89 -30.42 15.90
CA GLU A 30 -51.64 -29.48 14.81
C GLU A 30 -50.66 -28.38 15.22
N LEU A 31 -50.90 -27.75 16.37
CA LEU A 31 -50.00 -26.76 16.93
C LEU A 31 -48.57 -27.29 17.13
N PHE A 32 -48.41 -28.52 17.66
CA PHE A 32 -47.10 -29.12 17.83
C PHE A 32 -46.41 -29.45 16.50
N ARG A 33 -47.17 -29.84 15.47
CA ARG A 33 -46.62 -30.01 14.11
C ARG A 33 -46.12 -28.69 13.55
N ASP A 34 -46.89 -27.62 13.67
CA ASP A 34 -46.52 -26.30 13.16
C ASP A 34 -45.29 -25.73 13.89
N ILE A 35 -45.23 -25.87 15.21
CA ILE A 35 -44.06 -25.48 16.01
C ILE A 35 -42.84 -26.34 15.62
N SER A 36 -43.02 -27.65 15.42
CA SER A 36 -41.94 -28.53 14.97
C SER A 36 -41.43 -28.14 13.59
N ALA A 37 -42.32 -27.79 12.66
CA ALA A 37 -41.96 -27.30 11.33
C ALA A 37 -41.23 -25.95 11.40
N ALA A 38 -41.66 -25.04 12.27
CA ALA A 38 -40.98 -23.77 12.49
C ALA A 38 -39.54 -23.96 13.02
N TYR A 39 -39.34 -24.88 13.98
CA TYR A 39 -38.00 -25.20 14.46
C TYR A 39 -37.12 -25.82 13.37
N GLN A 40 -37.67 -26.72 12.55
CA GLN A 40 -36.92 -27.33 11.44
C GLN A 40 -36.49 -26.29 10.40
N ASN A 41 -37.37 -25.33 10.08
CA ASN A 41 -37.03 -24.23 9.18
C ASN A 41 -35.92 -23.35 9.78
N TYR A 42 -35.99 -23.05 11.07
CA TYR A 42 -34.96 -22.26 11.75
C TYR A 42 -33.60 -22.96 11.78
N ASP A 43 -33.56 -24.27 12.02
CA ASP A 43 -32.33 -25.06 11.97
C ASP A 43 -31.73 -25.06 10.55
N GLN A 44 -32.57 -25.17 9.51
CA GLN A 44 -32.12 -25.05 8.11
C GLN A 44 -31.55 -23.66 7.81
N GLU A 45 -32.20 -22.59 8.26
CA GLU A 45 -31.74 -21.23 8.07
C GLU A 45 -30.40 -20.98 8.79
N LEU A 46 -30.25 -21.49 10.01
CA LEU A 46 -28.98 -21.44 10.75
C LEU A 46 -27.86 -22.18 10.01
N ASP A 47 -28.14 -23.35 9.46
CA ASP A 47 -27.16 -24.12 8.70
C ASP A 47 -26.75 -23.41 7.41
N LEU A 48 -27.69 -22.77 6.71
CA LEU A 48 -27.38 -21.95 5.53
C LEU A 48 -26.53 -20.74 5.89
N MET A 49 -26.88 -20.02 6.96
CA MET A 49 -26.13 -18.85 7.42
C MET A 49 -24.71 -19.23 7.84
N ARG A 50 -24.52 -20.37 8.52
CA ARG A 50 -23.19 -20.89 8.86
C ARG A 50 -22.34 -21.15 7.62
N ARG A 51 -22.89 -21.81 6.61
CA ARG A 51 -22.18 -22.06 5.34
C ARG A 51 -21.79 -20.76 4.64
N ALA A 52 -22.70 -19.79 4.58
CA ALA A 52 -22.41 -18.49 3.98
C ALA A 52 -21.32 -17.72 4.74
N LEU A 53 -21.29 -17.81 6.08
CA LEU A 53 -20.22 -17.24 6.89
C LEU A 53 -18.88 -17.93 6.65
N ASP A 54 -18.87 -19.27 6.54
CA ASP A 54 -17.66 -20.04 6.26
C ASP A 54 -17.10 -19.70 4.87
N GLU A 55 -17.95 -19.64 3.85
CA GLU A 55 -17.57 -19.25 2.48
C GLU A 55 -16.97 -17.85 2.44
N ASN A 56 -17.65 -16.87 3.04
CA ASN A 56 -17.15 -15.49 3.13
C ASN A 56 -15.82 -15.42 3.89
N SER A 57 -15.65 -16.21 4.97
CA SER A 57 -14.40 -16.26 5.72
C SER A 57 -13.23 -16.75 4.86
N VAL A 58 -13.46 -17.78 4.05
CA VAL A 58 -12.44 -18.33 3.14
C VAL A 58 -12.06 -17.31 2.06
N GLU A 59 -13.04 -16.61 1.50
CA GLU A 59 -12.79 -15.55 0.51
C GLU A 59 -11.99 -14.39 1.09
N LEU A 60 -12.36 -13.92 2.29
CA LEU A 60 -11.64 -12.85 3.00
C LEU A 60 -10.19 -13.24 3.30
N ASP A 61 -9.96 -14.48 3.72
CA ASP A 61 -8.60 -14.99 3.95
C ASP A 61 -7.79 -15.05 2.65
N GLY A 62 -8.41 -15.44 1.53
CA GLY A 62 -7.80 -15.44 0.21
C GLY A 62 -7.38 -14.03 -0.22
N ALA A 63 -8.30 -13.07 -0.13
CA ALA A 63 -8.04 -11.67 -0.46
C ALA A 63 -6.96 -11.07 0.43
N ARG A 64 -7.01 -11.35 1.74
CA ARG A 64 -5.98 -10.90 2.70
C ARG A 64 -4.59 -11.40 2.33
N ARG A 65 -4.45 -12.68 1.95
CA ARG A 65 -3.16 -13.24 1.52
C ARG A 65 -2.65 -12.60 0.24
N GLN A 66 -3.52 -12.34 -0.72
CA GLN A 66 -3.14 -11.67 -1.97
C GLN A 66 -2.65 -10.23 -1.71
N ILE A 67 -3.39 -9.47 -0.89
CA ILE A 67 -3.00 -8.11 -0.51
C ILE A 67 -1.65 -8.12 0.22
N GLN A 68 -1.44 -9.08 1.14
CA GLN A 68 -0.18 -9.22 1.86
C GLN A 68 0.98 -9.49 0.89
N ALA A 69 0.81 -10.41 -0.05
CA ALA A 69 1.82 -10.74 -1.05
C ALA A 69 2.16 -9.54 -1.95
N HIS A 70 1.15 -8.81 -2.43
CA HIS A 70 1.37 -7.61 -3.23
C HIS A 70 2.03 -6.48 -2.44
N LEU A 71 1.70 -6.35 -1.15
CA LEU A 71 2.32 -5.35 -0.29
C LEU A 71 3.81 -5.65 -0.09
N GLU A 72 4.18 -6.91 0.12
CA GLU A 72 5.57 -7.36 0.21
C GLU A 72 6.33 -7.07 -1.09
N GLU A 73 5.74 -7.41 -2.23
CA GLU A 73 6.31 -7.10 -3.55
C GLU A 73 6.55 -5.60 -3.77
N VAL A 74 5.56 -4.76 -3.43
CA VAL A 74 5.68 -3.30 -3.54
C VAL A 74 6.76 -2.75 -2.58
N GLN A 75 6.88 -3.32 -1.38
CA GLN A 75 7.92 -2.93 -0.43
C GLN A 75 9.32 -3.26 -0.94
N ASP A 76 9.49 -4.44 -1.53
CA ASP A 76 10.77 -4.87 -2.11
C ASP A 76 11.15 -3.99 -3.31
N LEU A 77 10.21 -3.72 -4.22
CA LEU A 77 10.42 -2.83 -5.35
C LEU A 77 10.78 -1.41 -4.91
N LYS A 78 10.11 -0.90 -3.87
CA LYS A 78 10.43 0.41 -3.28
C LYS A 78 11.85 0.44 -2.71
N SER A 79 12.25 -0.62 -2.00
CA SER A 79 13.60 -0.73 -1.40
C SER A 79 14.69 -0.69 -2.46
N GLN A 80 14.50 -1.41 -3.57
CA GLN A 80 15.40 -1.39 -4.72
C GLN A 80 15.47 0.00 -5.35
N GLN A 81 14.31 0.61 -5.63
CA GLN A 81 14.22 1.94 -6.22
C GLN A 81 14.90 3.02 -5.34
N ASP A 82 14.69 3.00 -4.03
CA ASP A 82 15.32 3.95 -3.10
C ASP A 82 16.85 3.73 -3.05
N GLY A 83 17.34 2.51 -3.29
CA GLY A 83 18.75 2.20 -3.48
C GLY A 83 19.34 2.81 -4.75
N ASP A 84 18.64 2.70 -5.87
CA ASP A 84 19.07 3.32 -7.13
C ASP A 84 19.08 4.85 -7.05
N TYR A 85 18.07 5.44 -6.39
CA TYR A 85 18.05 6.89 -6.11
C TYR A 85 19.25 7.31 -5.26
N PHE A 86 19.60 6.53 -4.24
CA PHE A 86 20.78 6.80 -3.43
C PHE A 86 22.06 6.81 -4.28
N LEU A 87 22.31 5.76 -5.06
CA LEU A 87 23.49 5.67 -5.93
C LEU A 87 23.53 6.82 -6.94
N THR A 88 22.40 7.14 -7.57
CA THR A 88 22.30 8.24 -8.54
C THR A 88 22.57 9.59 -7.89
N SER A 89 22.07 9.83 -6.66
CA SER A 89 22.34 11.07 -5.93
C SER A 89 23.84 11.26 -5.63
N LEU A 90 24.55 10.17 -5.32
CA LEU A 90 26.00 10.22 -5.11
C LEU A 90 26.77 10.56 -6.39
N LEU A 91 26.27 10.18 -7.56
CA LEU A 91 26.88 10.52 -8.85
C LEU A 91 26.62 11.98 -9.26
N ILE A 92 25.44 12.52 -8.94
CA ILE A 92 25.04 13.88 -9.35
C ILE A 92 25.64 14.94 -8.44
N ASN A 93 25.66 14.71 -7.12
CA ASN A 93 26.17 15.69 -6.14
C ASN A 93 27.53 16.31 -6.49
N PRO A 94 28.57 15.57 -6.93
CA PRO A 94 29.86 16.16 -7.27
C PRO A 94 29.85 16.96 -8.58
N LEU A 95 28.85 16.78 -9.44
CA LEU A 95 28.73 17.49 -10.72
C LEU A 95 28.05 18.86 -10.58
N GLY A 96 27.38 19.10 -9.45
CA GLY A 96 26.82 20.39 -9.08
C GLY A 96 27.80 21.25 -8.27
N GLY A 97 27.40 22.48 -7.98
CA GLY A 97 28.07 23.32 -6.98
C GLY A 97 28.92 24.45 -7.55
N ASN A 98 29.43 25.27 -6.63
CA ASN A 98 30.15 26.49 -6.98
C ASN A 98 31.66 26.27 -6.97
N ASN A 99 32.22 26.11 -8.17
CA ASN A 99 33.66 26.04 -8.44
C ASN A 99 34.21 27.33 -9.05
N ALA A 100 33.42 28.41 -9.07
CA ALA A 100 33.86 29.70 -9.60
C ALA A 100 34.71 30.46 -8.57
N ARG A 101 35.84 30.97 -9.05
CA ARG A 101 36.76 31.87 -8.33
C ARG A 101 36.51 33.29 -8.80
N SER A 102 36.07 34.14 -7.89
CA SER A 102 35.80 35.55 -8.18
C SER A 102 36.21 36.42 -7.00
N ASN A 103 36.98 37.48 -7.28
CA ASN A 103 37.34 38.48 -6.28
C ASN A 103 36.33 39.63 -6.21
N VAL A 104 35.30 39.61 -7.07
CA VAL A 104 34.38 40.75 -7.28
C VAL A 104 32.94 40.41 -6.91
N ALA A 105 32.56 39.12 -6.94
CA ALA A 105 31.19 38.69 -6.66
C ALA A 105 31.16 37.32 -5.96
N SER A 106 30.33 37.19 -4.93
CA SER A 106 30.04 35.93 -4.26
C SER A 106 28.87 35.20 -4.92
N ILE A 107 29.02 33.90 -5.19
CA ILE A 107 27.97 33.07 -5.80
C ILE A 107 27.47 32.08 -4.75
N HIS A 108 26.16 32.08 -4.49
CA HIS A 108 25.50 31.17 -3.56
C HIS A 108 24.40 30.40 -4.29
N PHE A 109 24.28 29.11 -4.00
CA PHE A 109 23.27 28.24 -4.58
C PHE A 109 22.28 27.74 -3.53
N TYR A 110 21.04 27.61 -3.95
CA TYR A 110 19.98 26.93 -3.23
C TYR A 110 19.28 26.01 -4.21
N VAL A 111 19.25 24.72 -3.91
CA VAL A 111 18.55 23.68 -4.69
C VAL A 111 17.73 22.88 -3.69
N ASN A 112 16.48 22.57 -4.05
CA ASN A 112 15.58 21.77 -3.22
C ASN A 112 14.75 20.87 -4.14
N GLN A 113 15.03 19.57 -4.11
CA GLN A 113 14.35 18.61 -4.98
C GLN A 113 13.04 18.12 -4.38
N ILE A 114 12.03 17.92 -5.23
CA ILE A 114 10.71 17.40 -4.81
C ILE A 114 10.83 15.97 -4.26
N LYS A 115 11.64 15.12 -4.90
CA LYS A 115 11.78 13.72 -4.49
C LYS A 115 12.74 13.63 -3.30
N LYS A 116 12.16 13.53 -2.11
CA LYS A 116 12.85 13.14 -0.87
C LYS A 116 12.66 11.65 -0.61
N PHE A 117 13.72 10.98 -0.20
CA PHE A 117 13.66 9.55 0.12
C PHE A 117 14.65 9.22 1.23
N ARG A 118 14.39 8.11 1.93
CA ARG A 118 15.26 7.60 2.98
C ARG A 118 15.88 6.30 2.50
N TYR A 119 17.21 6.26 2.49
CA TYR A 119 17.93 5.02 2.25
C TYR A 119 18.70 4.64 3.52
N ARG A 120 18.29 3.52 4.14
CA ARG A 120 18.76 3.07 5.46
C ARG A 120 18.51 4.14 6.53
N LYS A 121 19.57 4.81 7.02
CA LYS A 121 19.53 5.83 8.08
C LYS A 121 19.69 7.26 7.56
N TRP A 122 19.82 7.43 6.26
CA TRP A 122 20.17 8.69 5.63
C TRP A 122 19.00 9.20 4.80
N ASP A 123 18.70 10.48 4.96
CA ASP A 123 17.70 11.19 4.17
C ASP A 123 18.41 11.88 3.00
N PHE A 124 17.89 11.66 1.80
CA PHE A 124 18.44 12.18 0.56
C PHE A 124 17.36 12.85 -0.28
N GLU A 125 17.83 13.61 -1.24
CA GLU A 125 17.01 14.21 -2.27
C GLU A 125 17.59 13.90 -3.65
N ILE A 126 16.72 13.79 -4.65
CA ILE A 126 17.12 13.53 -6.03
C ILE A 126 16.19 14.29 -6.97
N GLY A 127 16.74 14.80 -8.07
CA GLY A 127 15.95 15.39 -9.13
C GLY A 127 16.83 15.93 -10.24
N GLY A 128 16.22 16.72 -11.12
CA GLY A 128 16.89 17.24 -12.31
C GLY A 128 17.50 18.64 -12.12
N ASP A 129 17.10 19.34 -11.06
CA ASP A 129 17.53 20.71 -10.87
C ASP A 129 19.00 20.75 -10.45
N MET A 130 19.81 21.58 -11.10
CA MET A 130 21.24 21.65 -10.82
C MET A 130 21.78 23.06 -11.06
N CYS A 131 22.50 23.57 -10.07
CA CYS A 131 23.26 24.82 -10.18
C CYS A 131 24.75 24.50 -10.25
N ILE A 132 25.42 25.01 -11.29
CA ILE A 132 26.87 24.90 -11.46
C ILE A 132 27.44 26.31 -11.64
N SER A 133 28.58 26.60 -11.03
CA SER A 133 29.41 27.73 -11.46
C SER A 133 30.86 27.33 -11.59
N HIS A 134 31.55 27.90 -12.58
CA HIS A 134 32.94 27.59 -12.89
C HIS A 134 33.66 28.80 -13.48
N SER A 135 34.96 28.91 -13.25
CA SER A 135 35.80 29.92 -13.88
C SER A 135 36.43 29.35 -15.15
N ILE A 136 36.15 29.97 -16.29
CA ILE A 136 36.73 29.61 -17.58
C ILE A 136 37.61 30.73 -18.11
N ARG A 137 38.53 30.41 -19.02
CA ARG A 137 39.41 31.40 -19.66
C ARG A 137 39.13 31.46 -21.15
N LEU A 138 38.66 32.61 -21.62
CA LEU A 138 38.39 32.88 -23.05
C LEU A 138 39.27 34.05 -23.51
N TYR A 139 40.00 33.87 -24.61
CA TYR A 139 40.92 34.90 -25.16
C TYR A 139 41.82 35.54 -24.07
N GLN A 140 42.40 34.68 -23.23
CA GLN A 140 43.24 35.05 -22.08
C GLN A 140 42.58 35.83 -20.93
N ARG A 141 41.27 36.10 -20.99
CA ARG A 141 40.50 36.72 -19.89
C ARG A 141 39.71 35.67 -19.11
N GLU A 142 39.64 35.84 -17.80
CA GLU A 142 38.85 34.97 -16.93
C GLU A 142 37.39 35.42 -16.90
N TYR A 143 36.48 34.45 -16.98
CA TYR A 143 35.04 34.64 -16.89
C TYR A 143 34.47 33.63 -15.89
N ASN A 144 33.44 34.04 -15.17
CA ASN A 144 32.65 33.12 -14.34
C ASN A 144 31.38 32.75 -15.08
N VAL A 145 31.21 31.46 -15.35
CA VAL A 145 29.99 30.89 -15.91
C VAL A 145 29.11 30.45 -14.75
N ILE A 146 27.82 30.76 -14.86
CA ILE A 146 26.79 30.29 -13.96
C ILE A 146 25.75 29.58 -14.82
N LEU A 147 25.48 28.33 -14.48
CA LEU A 147 24.49 27.50 -15.12
C LEU A 147 23.44 27.11 -14.08
N ASN A 148 22.19 27.47 -14.36
CA ASN A 148 21.03 27.03 -13.62
C ASN A 148 20.21 26.14 -14.55
N ALA A 149 20.17 24.85 -14.24
CA ALA A 149 19.40 23.87 -14.98
C ALA A 149 18.17 23.48 -14.18
N ASP A 150 17.02 23.56 -14.84
CA ASP A 150 15.75 23.04 -14.37
C ASP A 150 15.40 21.86 -15.27
N ALA A 151 15.21 20.69 -14.66
CA ALA A 151 14.78 19.50 -15.37
C ALA A 151 13.73 18.78 -14.54
N MET A 152 12.82 18.09 -15.23
CA MET A 152 11.62 17.50 -14.62
C MET A 152 11.91 16.79 -13.27
N GLY A 153 11.53 17.45 -12.17
CA GLY A 153 11.92 17.08 -10.81
C GLY A 153 11.21 15.87 -10.18
N LYS A 154 10.63 14.97 -10.98
CA LYS A 154 9.78 13.87 -10.46
C LYS A 154 10.34 12.46 -10.64
N SER A 155 11.59 12.27 -11.07
CA SER A 155 12.08 10.91 -11.34
C SER A 155 13.59 10.80 -11.54
N MET A 156 14.03 9.56 -11.65
CA MET A 156 15.35 9.14 -12.14
C MET A 156 15.74 9.78 -13.48
N GLN A 157 14.77 10.17 -14.32
CA GLN A 157 15.05 10.75 -15.64
C GLN A 157 15.58 12.18 -15.53
N GLY A 158 15.00 12.99 -14.63
CA GLY A 158 15.54 14.32 -14.34
C GLY A 158 16.97 14.22 -13.82
N ALA A 159 17.20 13.28 -12.90
CA ALA A 159 18.51 12.97 -12.34
C ALA A 159 19.52 12.54 -13.43
N ALA A 160 19.12 11.66 -14.35
CA ALA A 160 19.95 11.26 -15.48
C ALA A 160 20.27 12.46 -16.40
N GLY A 161 19.31 13.34 -16.66
CA GLY A 161 19.54 14.58 -17.39
C GLY A 161 20.56 15.49 -16.72
N ALA A 162 20.45 15.69 -15.41
CA ALA A 162 21.42 16.44 -14.61
C ALA A 162 22.82 15.82 -14.67
N LEU A 163 22.91 14.49 -14.61
CA LEU A 163 24.17 13.75 -14.71
C LEU A 163 24.84 13.96 -16.08
N VAL A 164 24.08 13.84 -17.17
CA VAL A 164 24.61 14.08 -18.53
C VAL A 164 25.06 15.53 -18.67
N LEU A 165 24.24 16.49 -18.24
CA LEU A 165 24.58 17.91 -18.31
C LEU A 165 25.84 18.23 -17.51
N GLY A 166 25.94 17.73 -16.29
CA GLY A 166 27.07 17.96 -15.40
C GLY A 166 28.36 17.35 -15.95
N ALA A 167 28.28 16.14 -16.51
CA ALA A 167 29.41 15.47 -17.16
C ALA A 167 29.91 16.23 -18.40
N VAL A 168 29.00 16.69 -19.26
CA VAL A 168 29.37 17.49 -20.45
C VAL A 168 29.99 18.82 -20.02
N PHE A 169 29.39 19.50 -19.04
CA PHE A 169 29.90 20.78 -18.56
C PHE A 169 31.31 20.68 -17.97
N HIS A 170 31.60 19.63 -17.20
CA HIS A 170 32.93 19.39 -16.62
C HIS A 170 34.00 18.93 -17.64
N SER A 171 33.60 18.65 -18.89
CA SER A 171 34.55 18.27 -19.96
C SER A 171 35.11 19.47 -20.75
N ILE A 172 34.63 20.68 -20.46
CA ILE A 172 35.04 21.95 -21.08
C ILE A 172 36.22 22.55 -20.31
#